data_AF-A8HN28-F1
#
_entry.id   AF-A8HN28-F1
#
_cell.length_a   1.000
_cell.length_b   1.000
_cell.length_c   1.000
_cell.angle_alpha   90.00
_cell.angle_beta   90.00
_cell.angle_gamma   90.00
#
_symmetry.space_group_name_H-M   'P 1'
#
loop_
_entity.id
_entity.type
_entity.pdbx_description
1 polymer ?
#
loop_
_entity_poly.entity_id
_entity_poly.type
_entity_poly.pdbx_seq_one_letter_code
_entity_poly.pdbx_strand_id
1 'polypeptide(L)'
;MAANKILLRGASSEQAEVMARGDFSALGLGEGSMGMYERRWRASNAGRVWNVEVVVTRDQRAAFIRAAAQIKHTAGVTVAPFLTPEGRAARRARQAQFDSLVERGLQPYWRGTDIVTEEGDRRCVHPVQ
;
A
#
# COMPACT_ATOMS: atom_id res chain seq x y z
N MET A 1 -13.64 15.36 4.16
CA MET A 1 -12.23 14.92 4.25
C MET A 1 -12.11 13.54 3.62
N ALA A 2 -11.23 13.33 2.65
CA ALA A 2 -11.01 11.99 2.10
C ALA A 2 -10.44 11.09 3.20
N ALA A 3 -11.11 9.97 3.50
CA ALA A 3 -10.62 8.99 4.46
C ALA A 3 -9.22 8.50 4.06
N ASN A 4 -8.27 8.45 5.01
CA ASN A 4 -6.99 7.82 4.72
C ASN A 4 -7.25 6.32 4.62
N LYS A 5 -6.98 5.73 3.46
CA LYS A 5 -7.23 4.31 3.20
C LYS A 5 -5.93 3.61 2.87
N ILE A 6 -5.85 2.36 3.28
CA ILE A 6 -4.82 1.42 2.85
C ILE A 6 -5.47 0.21 2.19
N LEU A 7 -4.69 -0.45 1.36
CA LEU A 7 -5.04 -1.68 0.70
C LEU A 7 -4.11 -2.79 1.16
N LEU A 8 -4.68 -3.81 1.79
CA LEU A 8 -3.99 -5.05 2.13
C LEU A 8 -4.23 -6.05 0.99
N ARG A 9 -3.17 -6.45 0.30
CA ARG A 9 -3.25 -7.33 -0.87
C ARG A 9 -2.68 -8.70 -0.54
N GLY A 10 -3.32 -9.74 -1.08
CA GLY A 10 -2.79 -11.10 -1.00
C GLY A 10 -3.22 -11.88 0.24
N ALA A 11 -4.24 -11.41 0.96
CA ALA A 11 -4.76 -12.12 2.12
C ALA A 11 -5.42 -13.44 1.71
N SER A 12 -5.26 -14.49 2.53
CA SER A 12 -6.04 -15.72 2.41
C SER A 12 -7.53 -15.46 2.69
N SER A 13 -8.40 -16.43 2.40
CA SER A 13 -9.83 -16.30 2.71
C SER A 13 -10.07 -16.12 4.20
N GLU A 14 -9.38 -16.91 5.03
CA GLU A 14 -9.46 -16.85 6.48
C GLU A 14 -8.97 -15.51 7.02
N GLN A 15 -7.79 -15.05 6.58
CA GLN A 15 -7.25 -13.74 6.96
C GLN A 15 -8.23 -12.61 6.59
N ALA A 16 -8.82 -12.67 5.40
CA ALA A 16 -9.79 -11.68 4.96
C ALA A 16 -11.10 -11.72 5.75
N GLU A 17 -11.49 -12.87 6.34
CA GLU A 17 -12.66 -13.00 7.21
C GLU A 17 -12.40 -12.43 8.60
N VAL A 18 -11.23 -12.71 9.16
CA VAL A 18 -10.77 -12.15 10.44
C VAL A 18 -10.70 -10.62 10.34
N MET A 19 -10.07 -10.10 9.29
CA MET A 19 -10.00 -8.64 9.04
C MET A 19 -11.37 -8.00 8.83
N ALA A 20 -12.33 -8.72 8.22
CA ALA A 20 -13.69 -8.21 8.04
C ALA A 20 -14.44 -8.03 9.37
N ARG A 21 -13.99 -8.71 10.44
CA ARG A 21 -14.49 -8.52 11.81
C ARG A 21 -13.75 -7.42 12.56
N GLY A 22 -12.82 -6.72 11.90
CA GLY A 22 -12.00 -5.66 12.49
C GLY A 22 -10.76 -6.15 13.24
N ASP A 23 -10.42 -7.43 13.13
CA ASP A 23 -9.23 -7.99 13.76
C ASP A 23 -8.05 -8.00 12.78
N PHE A 24 -7.01 -7.24 13.15
CA PHE A 24 -5.77 -7.10 12.40
C PHE A 24 -4.55 -7.59 13.20
N SER A 25 -4.75 -8.28 14.32
CA SER A 25 -3.70 -8.74 15.23
C SER A 25 -2.65 -9.61 14.53
N ALA A 26 -3.10 -10.45 13.59
CA ALA A 26 -2.25 -11.32 12.78
C ALA A 26 -1.24 -10.57 11.89
N LEU A 27 -1.39 -9.24 11.72
CA LEU A 27 -0.42 -8.42 10.97
C LEU A 27 0.82 -8.06 11.80
N GLY A 28 0.83 -8.34 13.11
CA GLY A 28 2.00 -8.13 13.97
C GLY A 28 2.32 -6.67 14.27
N LEU A 29 1.30 -5.80 14.32
CA LEU A 29 1.46 -4.34 14.51
C LEU A 29 1.31 -3.88 15.97
N GLY A 30 1.24 -4.82 16.91
CA GLY A 30 0.99 -4.58 18.33
C GLY A 30 -0.50 -4.58 18.68
N GLU A 31 -0.79 -4.48 19.99
CA GLU A 31 -2.16 -4.38 20.49
C GLU A 31 -2.73 -2.97 20.25
N GLY A 32 -3.89 -2.89 19.60
CA GLY A 32 -4.57 -1.63 19.29
C GLY A 32 -5.45 -1.74 18.03
N SER A 33 -6.44 -0.85 17.89
CA SER A 33 -7.23 -0.78 16.65
C SER A 33 -6.35 -0.28 15.50
N MET A 34 -6.20 -1.10 14.47
CA MET A 34 -5.42 -0.79 13.26
C MET A 34 -6.32 -0.30 12.12
N GLY A 35 -7.35 0.46 12.46
CA GLY A 35 -8.33 0.99 11.51
C GLY A 35 -9.62 0.19 11.46
N MET A 36 -10.48 0.57 10.53
CA MET A 36 -11.81 0.01 10.34
C MET A 36 -11.89 -0.66 8.97
N TYR A 37 -12.35 -1.90 8.94
CA TYR A 37 -12.65 -2.59 7.70
C TYR A 37 -13.70 -1.81 6.89
N GLU A 38 -13.45 -1.63 5.59
CA GLU A 38 -14.43 -1.05 4.66
C GLU A 38 -15.05 -2.13 3.77
N ARG A 39 -14.20 -2.88 3.05
CA ARG A 39 -14.63 -3.90 2.09
C ARG A 39 -13.52 -4.86 1.72
N ARG A 40 -13.88 -5.99 1.10
CA ARG A 40 -12.95 -6.93 0.47
C ARG A 40 -13.43 -7.42 -0.89
N TRP A 41 -12.51 -7.81 -1.75
CA TRP A 41 -12.81 -8.45 -3.04
C TRP A 41 -11.69 -9.40 -3.46
N ARG A 42 -12.01 -10.38 -4.31
CA ARG A 42 -11.01 -11.31 -4.85
C ARG A 42 -10.07 -10.61 -5.82
N ALA A 43 -8.78 -10.91 -5.74
CA ALA A 43 -7.80 -10.40 -6.70
C ALA A 43 -8.01 -11.04 -8.08
N SER A 44 -8.02 -10.20 -9.12
CA SER A 44 -8.30 -10.58 -10.51
C SER A 44 -7.32 -11.61 -11.09
N ASN A 45 -6.06 -11.61 -10.63
CA ASN A 45 -4.99 -12.39 -11.28
C ASN A 45 -4.76 -13.78 -10.68
N ALA A 46 -5.50 -14.19 -9.65
CA ALA A 46 -5.34 -15.52 -9.06
C ALA A 46 -6.62 -16.09 -8.41
N GLY A 47 -7.63 -15.26 -8.09
CA GLY A 47 -8.90 -15.68 -7.48
C GLY A 47 -8.81 -16.31 -6.08
N ARG A 48 -7.63 -16.77 -5.67
CA ARG A 48 -7.33 -17.46 -4.40
C ARG A 48 -6.97 -16.52 -3.26
N VAL A 49 -6.69 -15.25 -3.59
CA VAL A 49 -6.31 -14.23 -2.61
C VAL A 49 -7.25 -13.04 -2.67
N TRP A 50 -7.35 -12.36 -1.54
CA TRP A 50 -8.24 -11.25 -1.31
C TRP A 50 -7.46 -9.93 -1.21
N ASN A 51 -8.13 -8.88 -1.65
CA ASN A 51 -7.77 -7.51 -1.31
C ASN A 51 -8.73 -7.04 -0.22
N VAL A 52 -8.19 -6.38 0.81
CA VAL A 52 -8.96 -5.82 1.93
C VAL A 52 -8.64 -4.33 2.02
N GLU A 53 -9.69 -3.51 2.01
CA GLU A 53 -9.61 -2.07 2.16
C GLU A 53 -9.90 -1.69 3.61
N VAL A 54 -9.01 -0.88 4.19
CA VAL A 54 -9.07 -0.47 5.58
C VAL A 54 -9.01 1.05 5.67
N VAL A 55 -9.99 1.64 6.34
CA VAL A 55 -10.02 3.04 6.74
C VAL A 55 -9.12 3.22 7.94
N VAL A 56 -8.18 4.15 7.86
CA VAL A 56 -7.17 4.40 8.89
C VAL A 56 -7.06 5.89 9.21
N THR A 57 -6.53 6.21 10.38
CA THR A 57 -6.01 7.55 10.68
C THR A 57 -4.69 7.79 9.93
N ARG A 58 -4.17 9.03 9.95
CA ARG A 58 -2.86 9.32 9.37
C ARG A 58 -1.73 8.55 10.06
N ASP A 59 -1.79 8.44 11.38
CA ASP A 59 -0.76 7.76 12.17
C ASP A 59 -0.79 6.25 11.97
N GLN A 60 -1.98 5.65 11.94
CA GLN A 60 -2.17 4.24 11.58
C GLN A 60 -1.63 3.97 10.17
N ARG A 61 -1.94 4.83 9.19
CA ARG A 61 -1.39 4.71 7.83
C ARG A 61 0.15 4.72 7.83
N ALA A 62 0.76 5.61 8.61
CA ALA A 62 2.22 5.67 8.73
C ALA A 62 2.79 4.40 9.40
N ALA A 63 2.11 3.85 10.41
CA ALA A 63 2.49 2.59 11.05
C ALA A 63 2.45 1.42 10.05
N PHE A 64 1.39 1.30 9.25
CA PHE A 64 1.29 0.29 8.20
C PHE A 64 2.40 0.39 7.15
N ILE A 65 2.76 1.62 6.74
CA ILE A 65 3.84 1.82 5.77
C ILE A 65 5.19 1.43 6.37
N ARG A 66 5.48 1.84 7.61
CA ARG A 66 6.74 1.49 8.30
C ARG A 66 6.89 -0.02 8.48
N ALA A 67 5.79 -0.71 8.77
CA ALA A 67 5.78 -2.15 9.01
C ALA A 67 5.50 -2.99 7.76
N ALA A 68 5.37 -2.39 6.57
CA ALA A 68 4.94 -3.09 5.35
C ALA A 68 5.82 -4.30 5.00
N ALA A 69 7.14 -4.16 5.16
CA ALA A 69 8.10 -5.25 4.94
C ALA A 69 7.89 -6.40 5.94
N GLN A 70 7.72 -6.06 7.22
CA GLN A 70 7.47 -7.04 8.28
C GLN A 70 6.16 -7.78 8.05
N ILE A 71 5.06 -7.06 7.79
CA ILE A 71 3.74 -7.63 7.49
C ILE A 71 3.83 -8.59 6.30
N LYS A 72 4.60 -8.22 5.26
CA LYS A 72 4.77 -9.08 4.10
C LYS A 72 5.48 -10.38 4.45
N HIS A 73 6.51 -10.31 5.30
CA HIS A 73 7.28 -11.46 5.74
C HIS A 73 6.48 -12.38 6.68
N THR A 74 5.73 -11.82 7.64
CA THR A 74 5.01 -12.60 8.66
C THR A 74 3.64 -13.09 8.21
N ALA A 75 2.85 -12.22 7.57
CA ALA A 75 1.46 -12.51 7.21
C ALA A 75 1.27 -12.82 5.72
N GLY A 76 2.31 -12.66 4.89
CA GLY A 76 2.22 -12.82 3.44
C GLY A 76 1.47 -11.69 2.73
N VAL A 77 1.00 -10.67 3.47
CA VAL A 77 0.14 -9.59 2.99
C VAL A 77 0.99 -8.39 2.56
N THR A 78 0.69 -7.84 1.39
CA THR A 78 1.33 -6.61 0.90
C THR A 78 0.50 -5.39 1.30
N VAL A 79 1.11 -4.44 2.00
CA VAL A 79 0.51 -3.13 2.26
C VAL A 79 0.73 -2.22 1.06
N ALA A 80 -0.35 -1.64 0.53
CA ALA A 80 -0.30 -0.67 -0.54
C ALA A 80 -1.12 0.57 -0.19
N PRO A 81 -0.74 1.77 -0.67
CA PRO A 81 -1.61 2.93 -0.58
C PRO A 81 -2.90 2.67 -1.37
N PHE A 82 -4.04 3.04 -0.80
CA PHE A 82 -5.28 3.04 -1.56
C PHE A 82 -5.22 4.13 -2.62
N LEU A 83 -5.62 3.79 -3.84
CA LEU A 83 -5.73 4.72 -4.95
C LEU A 83 -7.18 4.77 -5.43
N THR A 84 -7.69 5.98 -5.65
CA THR A 84 -8.98 6.18 -6.31
C THR A 84 -8.95 5.61 -7.74
N PRO A 85 -10.10 5.40 -8.39
CA PRO A 85 -10.13 5.01 -9.81
C PRO A 85 -9.25 5.91 -10.70
N GLU A 86 -9.30 7.22 -10.47
CA GLU A 86 -8.51 8.23 -11.18
C GLU A 86 -7.02 8.07 -10.87
N GLY A 87 -6.65 7.88 -9.60
CA GLY A 87 -5.26 7.62 -9.22
C GLY A 87 -4.71 6.33 -9.83
N ARG A 88 -5.53 5.28 -9.95
CA ARG A 88 -5.15 4.04 -10.65
C ARG A 88 -5.01 4.25 -12.15
N ALA A 89 -5.86 5.05 -12.76
CA ALA A 89 -5.75 5.41 -14.18
C ALA A 89 -4.46 6.22 -14.42
N ALA A 90 -4.17 7.19 -13.55
CA ALA A 90 -2.94 7.98 -13.61
C ALA A 90 -1.67 7.11 -13.50
N ARG A 91 -1.63 6.16 -12.55
CA ARG A 91 -0.51 5.21 -12.47
C ARG A 91 -0.39 4.35 -13.72
N ARG A 92 -1.50 3.82 -14.24
CA ARG A 92 -1.51 3.03 -15.48
C ARG A 92 -0.97 3.82 -16.67
N ALA A 93 -1.38 5.08 -16.82
CA ALA A 93 -0.91 5.95 -17.89
C ALA A 93 0.62 6.20 -17.82
N ARG A 94 1.20 6.15 -16.62
CA ARG A 94 2.63 6.36 -16.37
C ARG A 94 3.43 5.06 -16.21
N GLN A 95 2.79 3.89 -16.33
CA GLN A 95 3.45 2.60 -16.07
C GLN A 95 4.62 2.37 -17.02
N ALA A 96 4.48 2.68 -18.31
CA ALA A 96 5.55 2.54 -19.29
C ALA A 96 6.78 3.43 -18.95
N GLN A 97 6.55 4.61 -18.37
CA GLN A 97 7.64 5.47 -17.89
C GLN A 97 8.35 4.86 -16.68
N PHE A 98 7.58 4.29 -15.75
CA PHE A 98 8.14 3.59 -14.59
C PHE A 98 9.01 2.40 -15.03
N ASP A 99 8.49 1.57 -15.92
CA ASP A 99 9.17 0.38 -16.42
C ASP A 99 10.46 0.76 -17.16
N SER A 100 10.41 1.81 -18.01
CA SER A 100 11.60 2.32 -18.70
C SER A 100 12.70 2.81 -17.74
N LEU A 101 12.36 3.39 -16.59
CA LEU A 101 13.34 3.78 -15.59
C LEU A 101 13.99 2.55 -14.92
N VAL A 102 13.20 1.50 -14.65
CA VAL A 102 13.70 0.22 -14.13
C VAL A 102 14.65 -0.45 -15.13
N GLU A 103 14.28 -0.50 -16.41
CA GLU A 103 15.10 -1.07 -17.48
C GLU A 103 16.45 -0.36 -17.64
N ARG A 104 16.49 0.93 -17.30
CA ARG A 104 17.73 1.74 -17.28
C ARG A 104 18.58 1.54 -16.02
N GLY A 105 18.20 0.62 -15.14
CA GLY A 105 18.91 0.31 -13.90
C GLY A 105 18.69 1.33 -12.78
N LEU A 106 17.73 2.24 -12.92
CA LEU A 106 17.35 3.16 -11.84
C LEU A 106 16.44 2.45 -10.83
N GLN A 107 16.32 3.01 -9.63
CA GLN A 107 15.42 2.53 -8.58
C GLN A 107 14.22 3.46 -8.41
N PRO A 108 13.27 3.51 -9.38
CA PRO A 108 12.08 4.33 -9.25
C PRO A 108 11.12 3.74 -8.21
N TYR A 109 10.40 4.61 -7.50
CA TYR A 109 9.31 4.22 -6.62
C TYR A 109 8.12 5.19 -6.77
N TRP A 110 6.93 4.72 -6.38
CA TRP A 110 5.73 5.53 -6.47
C TRP A 110 5.49 6.34 -5.20
N ARG A 111 5.47 7.67 -5.31
CA ARG A 111 4.97 8.58 -4.26
C ARG A 111 3.56 9.03 -4.66
N GLY A 112 2.54 8.36 -4.13
CA GLY A 112 1.16 8.59 -4.60
C GLY A 112 1.01 8.18 -6.07
N THR A 113 0.74 9.11 -6.97
CA THR A 113 0.65 8.88 -8.42
C THR A 113 1.92 9.29 -9.18
N ASP A 114 2.90 9.85 -8.49
CA ASP A 114 4.14 10.33 -9.09
C ASP A 114 5.25 9.28 -9.01
N ILE A 115 6.15 9.32 -9.99
CA ILE A 115 7.33 8.48 -10.06
C ILE A 115 8.51 9.30 -9.52
N VAL A 116 9.18 8.78 -8.50
CA VAL A 116 10.38 9.39 -7.91
C VAL A 116 11.53 8.42 -8.10
N THR A 117 12.74 8.93 -8.35
CA THR A 117 13.98 8.16 -8.31
C THR A 117 14.81 8.62 -7.11
N GLU A 118 15.64 7.75 -6.53
CA GLU A 118 16.53 8.14 -5.41
C GLU A 118 17.43 9.35 -5.75
N GLU A 119 17.88 9.46 -7.00
CA GLU A 119 18.64 10.61 -7.48
C GLU A 119 17.79 11.90 -7.56
N GLY A 120 16.50 11.79 -7.85
CA GLY A 120 15.57 12.92 -7.87
C GLY A 120 15.17 13.39 -6.46
N ASP A 121 15.05 12.47 -5.51
CA ASP A 121 14.69 12.77 -4.12
C ASP A 121 15.82 13.53 -3.39
N ARG A 122 17.09 13.20 -3.68
CA ARG A 122 18.28 13.92 -3.16
C ARG A 122 18.41 15.36 -3.66
N ARG A 123 17.86 15.70 -4.84
CA ARG A 123 17.89 17.08 -5.37
C ARG A 123 16.79 17.98 -4.81
N CYS A 124 15.77 17.40 -4.16
CA CYS A 124 14.69 18.16 -3.52
C CYS A 124 15.02 18.60 -2.08
N VAL A 125 16.20 18.25 -1.57
CA VAL A 125 16.74 18.85 -0.35
C VAL A 125 17.37 20.18 -0.76
N HIS A 126 16.57 21.25 -0.73
CA HIS A 126 17.10 22.60 -0.90
C HIS A 126 18.27 22.81 0.07
N PRO A 127 19.38 23.42 -0.36
CA PRO A 127 20.35 23.94 0.60
C PRO A 127 19.61 25.00 1.42
N VAL A 128 19.54 24.76 2.74
CA VAL A 128 19.21 25.81 3.69
C VAL A 128 20.30 26.87 3.52
N GLN A 129 19.93 28.00 2.92
CA GLN A 129 20.72 29.22 3.02
C GLN A 129 20.37 29.94 4.31
#